data_AF-A0A0G0AA43-F1
#
_entry.id   AF-A0A0G0AA43-F1
#
_cell.length_a   1.000
_cell.length_b   1.000
_cell.length_c   1.000
_cell.angle_alpha   90.00
_cell.angle_beta   90.00
_cell.angle_gamma   90.00
#
_symmetry.space_group_name_H-M   'P 1'
#
loop_
_entity.id
_entity.type
_entity.pdbx_description
1 polymer ?
#
loop_
_entity_poly.entity_id
_entity_poly.type
_entity_poly.pdbx_seq_one_letter_code
_entity_poly.pdbx_strand_id
1 'polypeptide(L)'
;MSRKLINFSELKNVTFNAIDNTDDIITFYCDNGDRYEMYHEQDCCEKVYIEDINGNLDDLLNSPILLAEETTNNENPKNTYDDSFTWTFYKLATIKGYVDIRWYGESNGYYSESVEVYKISKEKE
;
A
#
# COMPACT_ATOMS: atom_id res chain seq x y z
N MET A 1 -15.35 -14.01 6.29
CA MET A 1 -13.98 -13.70 5.81
C MET A 1 -13.24 -13.07 6.97
N SER A 2 -12.01 -13.49 7.22
CA SER A 2 -11.19 -12.91 8.29
C SER A 2 -10.30 -11.80 7.72
N ARG A 3 -10.17 -10.70 8.47
CA ARG A 3 -9.30 -9.58 8.13
C ARG A 3 -8.24 -9.43 9.22
N LYS A 4 -6.98 -9.33 8.82
CA LYS A 4 -5.83 -9.23 9.72
C LYS A 4 -4.92 -8.09 9.26
N LEU A 5 -4.61 -7.15 10.16
CA LEU A 5 -3.56 -6.16 9.94
C LEU A 5 -2.19 -6.87 9.91
N ILE A 6 -1.37 -6.56 8.92
CA ILE A 6 -0.05 -7.15 8.72
C ILE A 6 1.00 -6.08 8.48
N ASN A 7 2.27 -6.43 8.67
CA ASN A 7 3.36 -5.57 8.23
C ASN A 7 3.54 -5.70 6.72
N PHE A 8 3.94 -4.61 6.06
CA PHE A 8 4.19 -4.63 4.61
C PHE A 8 5.25 -5.66 4.20
N SER A 9 6.25 -5.90 5.05
CA SER A 9 7.29 -6.90 4.81
C SER A 9 6.76 -8.35 4.73
N GLU A 10 5.55 -8.61 5.25
CA GLU A 10 4.89 -9.93 5.13
C GLU A 10 4.42 -10.24 3.71
N LEU A 11 4.43 -9.27 2.78
CA LEU A 11 4.17 -9.51 1.35
C LEU A 11 5.32 -10.27 0.66
N LYS A 12 6.49 -10.36 1.29
CA LYS A 12 7.63 -11.10 0.72
C LYS A 12 7.29 -12.58 0.54
N ASN A 13 7.65 -13.12 -0.62
CA ASN A 13 7.32 -14.46 -1.12
C ASN A 13 5.84 -14.71 -1.45
N VAL A 14 4.96 -13.71 -1.32
CA VAL A 14 3.59 -13.81 -1.83
C VAL A 14 3.63 -13.72 -3.36
N THR A 15 2.71 -14.40 -4.03
CA THR A 15 2.55 -14.32 -5.50
C THR A 15 1.15 -13.80 -5.80
N PHE A 16 1.08 -12.69 -6.54
CA PHE A 16 -0.17 -12.07 -6.93
C PHE A 16 -0.57 -12.50 -8.34
N ASN A 17 -1.87 -12.66 -8.60
CA ASN A 17 -2.41 -13.02 -9.92
C ASN A 17 -3.12 -11.85 -10.61
N ALA A 18 -3.61 -10.88 -9.83
CA ALA A 18 -4.26 -9.67 -10.29
C ALA A 18 -4.02 -8.54 -9.29
N ILE A 19 -4.04 -7.31 -9.78
CA ILE A 19 -3.91 -6.08 -8.99
C ILE A 19 -4.97 -5.12 -9.50
N ASP A 20 -5.75 -4.55 -8.59
CA ASP A 20 -6.68 -3.45 -8.88
C ASP A 20 -6.31 -2.26 -7.98
N ASN A 21 -6.39 -1.04 -8.53
CA ASN A 21 -6.12 0.16 -7.76
C ASN A 21 -7.08 1.30 -8.13
N THR A 22 -7.27 2.18 -7.14
CA THR A 22 -7.87 3.50 -7.27
C THR A 22 -6.90 4.50 -6.64
N ASP A 23 -7.32 5.74 -6.41
CA ASP A 23 -6.49 6.73 -5.71
C ASP A 23 -6.39 6.45 -4.20
N ASP A 24 -7.38 5.78 -3.60
CA ASP A 24 -7.44 5.61 -2.12
C ASP A 24 -7.11 4.20 -1.64
N ILE A 25 -7.10 3.22 -2.56
CA ILE A 25 -6.88 1.81 -2.25
C ILE A 25 -6.18 1.09 -3.39
N ILE A 26 -5.26 0.19 -3.03
CA ILE A 26 -4.72 -0.83 -3.93
C ILE A 26 -4.97 -2.22 -3.34
N THR A 27 -5.45 -3.14 -4.18
CA THR A 27 -5.78 -4.51 -3.82
C THR A 27 -4.96 -5.49 -4.65
N PHE A 28 -4.28 -6.41 -3.98
CA PHE A 28 -3.54 -7.51 -4.61
C PHE A 28 -4.29 -8.83 -4.36
N TYR A 29 -4.54 -9.58 -5.42
CA TYR A 29 -5.26 -10.85 -5.37
C TYR A 29 -4.31 -12.03 -5.50
N CYS A 30 -4.60 -13.12 -4.79
CA CYS A 30 -3.87 -14.38 -4.87
C CYS A 30 -4.77 -15.51 -5.41
N ASP A 31 -4.16 -16.50 -6.06
CA ASP A 31 -4.89 -17.67 -6.61
C ASP A 31 -5.61 -18.51 -5.54
N ASN A 32 -5.11 -18.47 -4.29
CA ASN A 32 -5.71 -19.18 -3.17
C ASN A 32 -6.98 -18.49 -2.61
N GLY A 33 -7.37 -17.35 -3.17
CA GLY A 33 -8.50 -16.54 -2.72
C GLY A 33 -8.21 -15.62 -1.54
N ASP A 34 -6.97 -15.57 -1.06
CA ASP A 34 -6.52 -14.47 -0.20
C ASP A 34 -6.40 -13.18 -1.03
N ARG A 35 -6.60 -12.04 -0.38
CA ARG A 35 -6.25 -10.73 -0.95
C ARG A 35 -5.58 -9.84 0.09
N TYR A 36 -4.83 -8.88 -0.40
CA TYR A 36 -4.10 -7.90 0.39
C TYR A 36 -4.58 -6.52 -0.02
N GLU A 37 -5.10 -5.76 0.92
CA GLU A 37 -5.61 -4.40 0.69
C GLU A 37 -4.73 -3.41 1.42
N MET A 38 -4.27 -2.38 0.71
CA MET A 38 -3.58 -1.23 1.29
C MET A 38 -4.47 -0.01 1.11
N TYR A 39 -4.91 0.56 2.23
CA TYR A 39 -5.74 1.75 2.23
C TYR A 39 -5.68 2.44 3.61
N HIS A 40 -6.21 3.65 3.67
CA HIS A 40 -6.40 4.39 4.91
C HIS A 40 -7.88 4.72 5.14
N GLU A 41 -8.38 4.50 6.35
CA GLU A 41 -9.76 4.86 6.72
C GLU A 41 -9.85 6.35 7.02
N GLN A 42 -10.16 7.15 5.99
CA GLN A 42 -10.23 8.62 6.08
C GLN A 42 -11.23 9.09 7.16
N ASP A 43 -10.83 10.04 7.99
CA ASP A 43 -11.69 10.89 8.82
C ASP A 43 -11.71 12.36 8.30
N CYS A 44 -12.38 13.25 9.03
CA CYS A 44 -12.78 14.59 8.63
C CYS A 44 -11.64 15.50 8.12
N CYS A 45 -10.48 15.47 8.77
CA CYS A 45 -9.40 16.45 8.59
C CYS A 45 -8.08 15.80 8.16
N GLU A 46 -8.17 14.63 7.53
CA GLU A 46 -7.03 13.94 6.94
C GLU A 46 -7.33 13.52 5.51
N LYS A 47 -6.28 13.34 4.74
CA LYS A 47 -6.37 12.79 3.40
C LYS A 47 -5.14 11.95 3.10
N VAL A 48 -5.33 10.65 2.89
CA VAL A 48 -4.25 9.71 2.58
C VAL A 48 -4.53 8.99 1.26
N TYR A 49 -3.71 9.21 0.23
CA TYR A 49 -3.98 8.70 -1.11
C TYR A 49 -2.69 8.30 -1.85
N ILE A 50 -2.83 7.41 -2.83
CA ILE A 50 -1.78 7.04 -3.77
C ILE A 50 -1.49 8.25 -4.65
N GLU A 51 -0.29 8.77 -4.50
CA GLU A 51 0.17 9.95 -5.21
C GLU A 51 0.82 9.57 -6.55
N ASP A 52 1.56 8.46 -6.58
CA ASP A 52 2.26 7.98 -7.76
C ASP A 52 2.54 6.48 -7.67
N ILE A 53 2.57 5.81 -8.82
CA ILE A 53 3.01 4.42 -8.96
C ILE A 53 4.11 4.41 -10.02
N ASN A 54 5.35 4.27 -9.56
CA ASN A 54 6.52 4.24 -10.43
C ASN A 54 6.91 2.78 -10.73
N GLY A 55 6.80 2.39 -11.99
CA GLY A 55 7.03 1.02 -12.46
C GLY A 55 5.79 0.43 -13.13
N ASN A 56 5.86 -0.85 -13.49
CA ASN A 56 4.72 -1.56 -14.08
C ASN A 56 4.13 -2.55 -13.07
N LEU A 57 2.87 -2.39 -12.69
CA LEU A 57 2.17 -3.31 -11.78
C LEU A 57 2.15 -4.76 -12.32
N ASP A 58 2.14 -4.93 -13.65
CA ASP A 58 2.18 -6.27 -14.26
C ASP A 58 3.48 -7.04 -13.93
N ASP A 59 4.56 -6.34 -13.60
CA ASP A 59 5.82 -6.97 -13.19
C ASP A 59 5.67 -7.66 -11.83
N LEU A 60 4.69 -7.29 -11.02
CA LEU A 60 4.39 -7.91 -9.73
C LEU A 60 3.53 -9.19 -9.87
N LEU A 61 2.93 -9.43 -11.03
CA LEU A 61 2.03 -10.54 -11.26
C LEU A 61 2.78 -11.83 -11.57
N ASN A 62 2.22 -12.97 -11.14
CA ASN A 62 2.66 -14.32 -11.47
C ASN A 62 4.15 -14.59 -11.17
N SER A 63 4.71 -13.91 -10.17
CA SER A 63 6.06 -14.12 -9.64
C SER A 63 6.07 -13.82 -8.15
N PRO A 64 6.87 -14.55 -7.34
CA PRO A 64 7.00 -14.23 -5.93
C PRO A 64 7.64 -12.85 -5.74
N ILE A 65 7.12 -12.09 -4.78
CA ILE A 65 7.71 -10.83 -4.33
C ILE A 65 9.04 -11.13 -3.60
N LEU A 66 10.12 -10.55 -4.11
CA LEU A 66 11.48 -10.71 -3.59
C LEU A 66 11.85 -9.61 -2.59
N LEU A 67 11.25 -8.43 -2.75
CA LEU A 67 11.44 -7.26 -1.89
C LEU A 67 10.07 -6.66 -1.55
N ALA A 68 9.85 -6.37 -0.28
CA ALA A 68 8.69 -5.66 0.25
C ALA A 68 9.17 -4.76 1.39
N GLU A 69 9.37 -3.47 1.10
CA GLU A 69 9.91 -2.50 2.04
C GLU A 69 9.00 -1.26 2.13
N GLU A 70 8.84 -0.77 3.34
CA GLU A 70 8.11 0.47 3.65
C GLU A 70 9.11 1.49 4.18
N THR A 71 9.05 2.72 3.67
CA THR A 71 9.84 3.84 4.17
C THR A 71 9.01 5.11 4.20
N THR A 72 9.22 5.97 5.20
CA THR A 72 8.50 7.24 5.35
C THR A 72 9.42 8.45 5.24
N ASN A 73 8.86 9.61 4.87
CA ASN A 73 9.58 10.88 4.80
C ASN A 73 8.65 12.06 5.12
N ASN A 74 9.10 12.97 6.00
CA ASN A 74 8.36 14.17 6.43
C ASN A 74 9.03 15.47 5.98
N GLU A 75 9.86 15.40 4.94
CA GLU A 75 10.51 16.54 4.29
C GLU A 75 9.87 16.78 2.92
N ASN A 76 9.97 18.02 2.43
CA ASN A 76 9.46 18.44 1.12
C ASN A 76 7.95 18.14 0.96
N PRO A 77 7.07 18.87 1.66
CA PRO A 77 5.63 18.69 1.52
C PRO A 77 5.20 18.87 0.07
N LYS A 78 4.12 18.17 -0.33
CA LYS A 78 3.48 18.41 -1.62
C LYS A 78 2.92 19.82 -1.69
N ASN A 79 2.37 20.31 -0.58
CA ASN A 79 1.82 21.64 -0.45
C ASN A 79 2.33 22.31 0.84
N THR A 80 2.85 23.53 0.70
CA THR A 80 3.46 24.28 1.81
C THR A 80 2.46 24.73 2.88
N TYR A 81 1.16 24.53 2.64
CA TYR A 81 0.09 24.87 3.58
C TYR A 81 -0.37 23.69 4.44
N ASP A 82 0.21 22.50 4.26
CA ASP A 82 -0.21 21.32 5.01
C ASP A 82 0.35 21.43 6.44
N ASP A 83 -0.53 21.33 7.45
CA ASP A 83 -0.16 21.46 8.87
C ASP A 83 0.71 20.28 9.32
N SER A 84 0.40 19.09 8.82
CA SER A 84 1.17 17.85 8.98
C SER A 84 1.04 17.01 7.71
N PHE A 85 2.11 16.31 7.37
CA PHE A 85 2.12 15.41 6.22
C PHE A 85 3.16 14.31 6.41
N THR A 86 2.92 13.18 5.73
CA THR A 86 3.82 12.05 5.65
C THR A 86 3.82 11.50 4.24
N TRP A 87 5.01 11.42 3.62
CA TRP A 87 5.22 10.58 2.46
C TRP A 87 5.46 9.15 2.91
N THR A 88 4.76 8.18 2.31
CA THR A 88 5.05 6.75 2.51
C THR A 88 5.36 6.09 1.17
N PHE A 89 6.45 5.33 1.12
CA PHE A 89 6.92 4.64 -0.08
C PHE A 89 6.88 3.14 0.16
N TYR A 90 6.15 2.44 -0.70
CA TYR A 90 5.98 0.99 -0.68
C TYR A 90 6.68 0.37 -1.88
N LYS A 91 7.78 -0.30 -1.59
CA LYS A 91 8.71 -0.81 -2.59
C LYS A 91 8.51 -2.31 -2.74
N LEU A 92 8.20 -2.72 -3.96
CA LEU A 92 7.97 -4.11 -4.33
C LEU A 92 8.89 -4.49 -5.49
N ALA A 93 9.45 -5.69 -5.45
CA ALA A 93 10.25 -6.21 -6.55
C ALA A 93 9.95 -7.68 -6.80
N THR A 94 9.94 -8.07 -8.06
CA THR A 94 10.01 -9.48 -8.49
C THR A 94 11.25 -9.69 -9.36
N ILE A 95 11.39 -10.88 -9.95
CA ILE A 95 12.41 -11.10 -10.98
C ILE A 95 12.12 -10.35 -12.29
N LYS A 96 10.89 -9.86 -12.48
CA LYS A 96 10.44 -9.18 -13.71
C LYS A 96 10.71 -7.68 -13.67
N GLY A 97 10.59 -7.06 -12.50
CA GLY A 97 10.72 -5.62 -12.36
C GLY A 97 10.54 -5.14 -10.93
N TYR A 98 10.48 -3.82 -10.80
CA TYR A 98 10.40 -3.09 -9.55
C TYR A 98 9.27 -2.07 -9.63
N VAL A 99 8.54 -1.92 -8.53
CA VAL A 99 7.46 -0.95 -8.37
C VAL A 99 7.65 -0.19 -7.06
N ASP A 100 7.54 1.13 -7.11
CA ASP A 100 7.48 2.02 -5.95
C ASP A 100 6.10 2.70 -5.94
N ILE A 101 5.31 2.43 -4.90
CA ILE A 101 4.00 3.04 -4.70
C ILE A 101 4.17 4.13 -3.65
N ARG A 102 4.03 5.39 -4.07
CA ARG A 102 4.12 6.56 -3.21
C ARG A 102 2.72 6.97 -2.76
N TRP A 103 2.55 7.06 -1.45
CA TRP A 103 1.37 7.61 -0.80
C TRP A 103 1.70 8.96 -0.20
N TYR A 104 0.72 9.87 -0.24
CA TYR A 104 0.75 11.13 0.46
C TYR A 104 -0.36 11.15 1.50
N GLY A 105 0.01 11.27 2.77
CA GLY A 105 -0.91 11.56 3.86
C GLY A 105 -0.75 13.02 4.29
N GLU A 106 -1.85 13.74 4.40
CA GLU A 106 -1.92 15.09 4.98
C GLU A 106 -2.97 15.12 6.09
N SER A 107 -2.70 15.88 7.15
CA SER A 107 -3.66 16.09 8.25
C SER A 107 -3.44 17.44 8.93
N ASN A 108 -4.33 17.79 9.85
CA ASN A 108 -4.15 18.95 10.74
C ASN A 108 -3.19 18.67 11.93
N GLY A 109 -2.49 17.53 11.94
CA GLY A 109 -1.54 17.12 12.99
C GLY A 109 -2.14 16.32 14.15
N TYR A 110 -3.44 16.02 14.12
CA TYR A 110 -4.12 15.20 15.16
C TYR A 110 -4.55 13.81 14.69
N TYR A 111 -4.48 13.57 13.38
CA TYR A 111 -4.99 12.37 12.74
C TYR A 111 -3.86 11.56 12.08
N SER A 112 -4.18 10.36 11.59
CA SER A 112 -3.15 9.39 11.16
C SER A 112 -2.89 9.53 9.68
N GLU A 113 -1.63 9.70 9.29
CA GLU A 113 -1.23 9.79 7.88
C GLU A 113 -0.70 8.45 7.34
N SER A 114 -0.85 7.38 8.14
CA SER A 114 -0.30 6.05 7.85
C SER A 114 -1.27 5.19 7.05
N VAL A 115 -0.75 4.41 6.11
CA VAL A 115 -1.53 3.44 5.33
C VAL A 115 -1.53 2.10 6.04
N GLU A 116 -2.71 1.50 6.20
CA GLU A 116 -2.82 0.18 6.78
C GLU A 116 -2.82 -0.91 5.72
N VAL A 117 -2.12 -2.02 6.02
CA VAL A 117 -2.05 -3.21 5.15
C VAL A 117 -2.82 -4.36 5.77
N TYR A 118 -3.84 -4.84 5.09
CA TYR A 118 -4.69 -5.92 5.56
C TYR A 118 -4.60 -7.14 4.68
N LYS A 119 -4.38 -8.30 5.30
CA LYS A 119 -4.64 -9.59 4.69
C LYS A 119 -6.09 -9.99 4.93
N ILE A 120 -6.78 -10.38 3.88
CA ILE A 120 -8.17 -10.87 3.93
C ILE A 120 -8.19 -12.30 3.39
N SER A 121 -8.57 -13.23 4.25
CA SER A 121 -8.69 -14.64 3.92
C SER A 121 -10.14 -15.09 3.93
N LYS A 122 -10.49 -16.03 3.06
CA LYS A 122 -11.72 -16.80 3.22
C LYS A 122 -11.63 -17.57 4.53
N GLU A 123 -12.67 -17.51 5.35
CA GLU A 123 -12.75 -18.37 6.53
C GLU A 123 -12.84 -19.81 6.04
N LYS A 124 -12.09 -20.71 6.67
CA LYS A 124 -12.33 -22.14 6.50
C LYS A 124 -13.66 -22.44 7.18
N GLU A 125 -14.65 -22.87 6.41
CA GLU A 125 -15.85 -23.55 6.95
C GLU A 125 -15.46 -24.74 7.84
#